data_AF-A0A420Y3C4-F1
#
_entry.id   AF-A0A420Y3C4-F1
#
_cell.length_a   1.000
_cell.length_b   1.000
_cell.length_c   1.000
_cell.angle_alpha   90.00
_cell.angle_beta   90.00
_cell.angle_gamma   90.00
#
_symmetry.space_group_name_H-M   'P 1'
#
loop_
_entity.id
_entity.type
_entity.pdbx_description
1 polymer ?
#
loop_
_entity_poly.entity_id
_entity_poly.type
_entity_poly.pdbx_seq_one_letter_code
_entity_poly.pdbx_strand_id
1 'polypeptide(L)'
;MVKSYGAPIHGFGMQGHLTTGQVGAASGLVSNMQAFTALGVEVAYTELDIATPSSSPNFAQQAIDYATVVSACKQVAGCVGITIWGFTDKYTWISNSAPLPWDKNLQKKAAYTSILNAWGSSSGGGSSVTTAPTTTTTLITTTKPATTTTTAAAPPGGCVAAHWGQCGGQGWTGCASCEAGTTCQKSNDYYSQCL
;
A
#
# COMPACT_ATOMS: atom_id res chain seq x y z
N MET A 1 15.94 -4.55 -8.63
CA MET A 1 16.27 -5.70 -7.77
C MET A 1 15.28 -6.85 -7.95
N VAL A 2 14.07 -6.88 -7.36
CA VAL A 2 13.16 -8.04 -7.51
C VAL A 2 12.86 -8.38 -8.99
N LYS A 3 12.37 -7.39 -9.76
CA LYS A 3 12.09 -7.56 -11.20
C LYS A 3 13.33 -7.90 -12.05
N SER A 4 14.54 -7.51 -11.64
CA SER A 4 15.77 -7.82 -12.38
C SER A 4 16.27 -9.26 -12.18
N TYR A 5 15.78 -9.96 -11.15
CA TYR A 5 15.98 -11.40 -10.97
C TYR A 5 14.83 -12.23 -11.57
N GLY A 6 13.93 -11.63 -12.35
CA GLY A 6 12.78 -12.30 -12.97
C GLY A 6 11.67 -12.73 -11.99
N ALA A 7 11.81 -12.43 -10.70
CA ALA A 7 10.82 -12.78 -9.69
C ALA A 7 9.57 -11.87 -9.80
N PRO A 8 8.35 -12.43 -9.64
CA PRO A 8 7.12 -11.65 -9.72
C PRO A 8 6.97 -10.72 -8.51
N ILE A 9 6.58 -9.48 -8.76
CA ILE A 9 6.14 -8.53 -7.75
C ILE A 9 5.01 -7.69 -8.34
N HIS A 10 3.85 -7.71 -7.69
CA HIS A 10 2.59 -7.17 -8.21
C HIS A 10 2.14 -5.90 -7.49
N GLY A 11 2.58 -5.67 -6.26
CA GLY A 11 2.12 -4.56 -5.43
C GLY A 11 3.17 -4.00 -4.48
N PHE A 12 2.95 -2.78 -4.02
CA PHE A 12 3.70 -2.13 -2.94
C PHE A 12 2.73 -1.69 -1.82
N GLY A 13 2.89 -2.27 -0.63
CA GLY A 13 2.14 -1.91 0.56
C GLY A 13 2.81 -0.76 1.30
N MET A 14 2.08 0.33 1.50
CA MET A 14 2.44 1.41 2.42
C MET A 14 1.76 1.12 3.75
N GLN A 15 2.50 0.99 4.86
CA GLN A 15 1.87 0.83 6.17
C GLN A 15 0.90 1.99 6.44
N GLY A 16 1.43 3.22 6.48
CA GLY A 16 0.61 4.41 6.70
C GLY A 16 0.44 4.77 8.18
N HIS A 17 1.40 4.39 9.03
CA HIS A 17 1.54 5.00 10.37
C HIS A 17 1.97 6.46 10.22
N LEU A 18 1.04 7.38 10.48
CA LEU A 18 1.22 8.81 10.26
C LEU A 18 0.96 9.59 11.56
N THR A 19 1.33 10.87 11.57
CA THR A 19 1.07 11.78 12.70
C THR A 19 0.14 12.90 12.28
N THR A 20 -0.77 13.27 13.17
CA THR A 20 -1.73 14.36 12.96
C THR A 20 -1.00 15.67 12.60
N GLY A 21 -1.38 16.31 11.50
CA GLY A 21 -0.77 17.53 10.98
C GLY A 21 0.56 17.33 10.24
N GLN A 22 1.04 16.09 10.07
CA GLN A 22 2.30 15.76 9.38
C GLN A 22 2.11 14.95 8.08
N VAL A 23 0.86 14.68 7.67
CA VAL A 23 0.56 13.94 6.43
C VAL A 23 0.98 14.70 5.16
N GLY A 24 0.99 16.04 5.20
CA GLY A 24 1.30 16.87 4.04
C GLY A 24 0.14 16.96 3.04
N ALA A 25 0.42 17.45 1.83
CA ALA A 25 -0.60 17.64 0.80
C ALA A 25 -0.88 16.37 -0.01
N ALA A 26 -2.14 16.15 -0.39
CA ALA A 26 -2.59 15.00 -1.19
C ALA A 26 -1.77 14.79 -2.47
N SER A 27 -1.31 15.87 -3.12
CA SER A 27 -0.46 15.82 -4.33
C SER A 27 0.89 15.14 -4.09
N GLY A 28 1.46 15.25 -2.89
CA GLY A 28 2.68 14.53 -2.50
C GLY A 28 2.43 13.03 -2.37
N LEU A 29 1.34 12.64 -1.70
CA LEU A 29 0.91 11.24 -1.58
C LEU A 29 0.62 10.63 -2.96
N VAL A 30 -0.10 11.35 -3.82
CA VAL A 30 -0.36 10.97 -5.22
C VAL A 30 0.94 10.76 -5.98
N SER A 31 1.88 11.70 -5.92
CA SER A 31 3.19 11.59 -6.59
C SER A 31 3.98 10.35 -6.13
N ASN A 32 4.01 10.10 -4.82
CA ASN A 32 4.69 8.94 -4.24
C ASN A 32 4.06 7.62 -4.72
N MET A 33 2.74 7.51 -4.67
CA MET A 33 2.02 6.32 -5.17
C MET A 33 2.20 6.15 -6.68
N GLN A 34 2.15 7.23 -7.45
CA GLN A 34 2.35 7.21 -8.89
C GLN A 34 3.74 6.68 -9.27
N ALA A 35 4.79 7.04 -8.52
CA ALA A 35 6.14 6.53 -8.73
C ALA A 35 6.23 5.00 -8.64
N PHE A 36 5.47 4.36 -7.74
CA PHE A 36 5.35 2.90 -7.71
C PHE A 36 4.48 2.36 -8.84
N THR A 37 3.31 2.95 -9.12
CA THR A 37 2.45 2.47 -10.22
C THR A 37 3.10 2.57 -11.60
N ALA A 38 3.99 3.55 -11.81
CA ALA A 38 4.80 3.69 -13.01
C ALA A 38 5.79 2.52 -13.22
N LEU A 39 6.14 1.77 -12.16
CA LEU A 39 6.91 0.53 -12.27
C LEU A 39 6.04 -0.67 -12.68
N GLY A 40 4.73 -0.50 -12.90
CA GLY A 40 3.78 -1.58 -13.18
C GLY A 40 3.57 -2.48 -11.97
N VAL A 41 3.20 -1.88 -10.84
CA VAL A 41 2.69 -2.56 -9.64
C VAL A 41 1.49 -1.78 -9.09
N GLU A 42 0.58 -2.47 -8.41
CA GLU A 42 -0.47 -1.85 -7.61
C GLU A 42 0.10 -1.23 -6.34
N VAL A 43 -0.67 -0.36 -5.68
CA VAL A 43 -0.34 0.16 -4.34
C VAL A 43 -1.53 0.05 -3.41
N ALA A 44 -1.28 -0.06 -2.11
CA ALA A 44 -2.33 0.00 -1.10
C ALA A 44 -1.79 0.62 0.19
N TYR A 45 -2.64 1.31 0.94
CA TYR A 45 -2.38 1.53 2.36
C TYR A 45 -2.82 0.28 3.13
N THR A 46 -1.95 -0.28 3.97
CA THR A 46 -2.16 -1.61 4.57
C THR A 46 -2.36 -1.58 6.09
N GLU A 47 -1.89 -0.54 6.76
CA GLU A 47 -1.85 -0.41 8.22
C GLU A 47 -2.13 1.05 8.65
N LEU A 48 -3.08 1.73 7.99
CA LEU A 48 -3.29 3.18 8.17
C LEU A 48 -3.77 3.49 9.60
N ASP A 49 -2.99 4.30 10.32
CA ASP A 49 -3.39 4.95 11.56
C ASP A 49 -2.75 6.35 11.66
N ILE A 50 -3.44 7.32 12.29
CA ILE A 50 -2.98 8.72 12.31
C ILE A 50 -2.87 9.21 13.75
N ALA A 51 -1.67 9.09 14.32
CA ALA A 51 -1.38 9.39 15.73
C ALA A 51 -1.80 10.80 16.15
N THR A 52 -2.54 10.89 17.26
CA THR A 52 -2.89 12.13 17.94
C THR A 52 -2.84 11.88 19.46
N PRO A 53 -2.18 12.72 20.27
CA PRO A 53 -2.00 12.44 21.70
C PRO A 53 -3.33 12.30 22.45
N SER A 54 -3.52 11.23 23.23
CA SER A 54 -4.76 11.04 24.00
C SER A 54 -5.02 12.14 25.05
N SER A 55 -3.98 12.81 25.53
CA SER A 55 -4.05 13.89 26.52
C SER A 55 -4.57 15.21 25.95
N SER A 56 -4.39 15.43 24.65
CA SER A 56 -4.67 16.69 23.97
C SER A 56 -4.88 16.44 22.46
N PRO A 57 -5.94 15.70 22.10
CA PRO A 57 -6.13 15.22 20.73
C PRO A 57 -6.57 16.34 19.79
N ASN A 58 -6.03 16.35 18.56
CA ASN A 58 -6.51 17.22 17.49
C ASN A 58 -7.35 16.42 16.49
N PHE A 59 -8.55 16.02 16.90
CA PHE A 59 -9.46 15.21 16.07
C PHE A 59 -9.94 15.92 14.80
N ALA A 60 -9.94 17.26 14.77
CA ALA A 60 -10.28 18.02 13.58
C ALA A 60 -9.20 17.87 12.49
N GLN A 61 -7.92 18.07 12.84
CA GLN A 61 -6.82 17.85 11.90
C GLN A 61 -6.69 16.37 11.52
N GLN A 62 -6.82 15.44 12.47
CA GLN A 62 -6.82 14.00 12.19
C GLN A 62 -7.89 13.62 11.13
N ALA A 63 -9.06 14.26 11.17
CA ALA A 63 -10.12 14.03 10.18
C ALA A 63 -9.77 14.58 8.78
N ILE A 64 -9.06 15.71 8.70
CA ILE A 64 -8.51 16.25 7.44
C ILE A 64 -7.42 15.33 6.88
N ASP A 65 -6.56 14.83 7.76
CA ASP A 65 -5.45 13.93 7.41
C ASP A 65 -5.96 12.60 6.85
N TYR A 66 -6.97 11.99 7.50
CA TYR A 66 -7.64 10.78 6.97
C TYR A 66 -8.31 11.05 5.61
N ALA A 67 -9.02 12.17 5.45
CA ALA A 67 -9.60 12.55 4.15
C ALA A 67 -8.52 12.76 3.08
N THR A 68 -7.34 13.26 3.45
CA THR A 68 -6.20 13.49 2.56
C THR A 68 -5.63 12.17 2.03
N VAL A 69 -5.40 11.18 2.90
CA VAL A 69 -4.93 9.83 2.51
C VAL A 69 -5.97 9.14 1.60
N VAL A 70 -7.25 9.18 1.99
CA VAL A 70 -8.35 8.60 1.19
C VAL A 70 -8.45 9.25 -0.19
N SER A 71 -8.43 10.58 -0.25
CA SER A 71 -8.53 11.33 -1.50
C SER A 71 -7.32 11.08 -2.40
N ALA A 72 -6.12 10.91 -1.83
CA ALA A 72 -4.91 10.61 -2.59
C ALA A 72 -4.97 9.21 -3.22
N CYS A 73 -5.36 8.17 -2.46
CA CYS A 73 -5.49 6.82 -3.01
C CYS A 73 -6.54 6.79 -4.13
N LYS A 74 -7.71 7.38 -3.90
CA LYS A 74 -8.80 7.48 -4.89
C LYS A 74 -8.42 8.19 -6.20
N GLN A 75 -7.40 9.06 -6.18
CA GLN A 75 -6.88 9.73 -7.39
C GLN A 75 -5.88 8.88 -8.18
N VAL A 76 -5.31 7.83 -7.61
CA VAL A 76 -4.31 6.97 -8.26
C VAL A 76 -4.98 5.69 -8.74
N ALA A 77 -5.11 5.52 -10.04
CA ALA A 77 -5.81 4.36 -10.65
C ALA A 77 -5.23 2.99 -10.25
N GLY A 78 -3.95 2.92 -9.86
CA GLY A 78 -3.31 1.72 -9.33
C GLY A 78 -3.38 1.57 -7.80
N CYS A 79 -4.04 2.47 -7.06
CA CYS A 79 -4.27 2.32 -5.63
C CYS A 79 -5.52 1.47 -5.38
N VAL A 80 -5.33 0.22 -4.96
CA VAL A 80 -6.40 -0.79 -4.89
C VAL A 80 -7.13 -0.82 -3.55
N GLY A 81 -6.64 -0.12 -2.52
CA GLY A 81 -7.35 -0.05 -1.24
C GLY A 81 -6.61 0.65 -0.11
N ILE A 82 -7.35 0.79 0.99
CA ILE A 82 -6.88 1.29 2.29
C ILE A 82 -7.39 0.34 3.37
N THR A 83 -6.48 -0.26 4.12
CA THR A 83 -6.74 -0.99 5.35
C THR A 83 -6.27 -0.14 6.53
N ILE A 84 -7.13 0.00 7.54
CA ILE A 84 -6.84 0.72 8.79
C ILE A 84 -6.30 -0.30 9.80
N TRP A 85 -5.30 0.07 10.60
CA TRP A 85 -4.68 -0.86 11.56
C TRP A 85 -5.53 -1.00 12.84
N GLY A 86 -6.62 -1.75 12.71
CA GLY A 86 -7.72 -1.79 13.66
C GLY A 86 -8.82 -0.78 13.29
N PHE A 87 -9.67 -0.44 14.26
CA PHE A 87 -10.74 0.55 14.05
C PHE A 87 -11.07 1.41 15.28
N THR A 88 -10.81 0.92 16.49
CA THR A 88 -11.08 1.62 17.76
C THR A 88 -9.81 1.89 18.55
N ASP A 89 -9.70 3.10 19.09
CA ASP A 89 -8.67 3.52 20.05
C ASP A 89 -8.60 2.63 21.32
N LYS A 90 -9.59 1.76 21.55
CA LYS A 90 -9.59 0.78 22.65
C LYS A 90 -8.50 -0.28 22.50
N TYR A 91 -8.16 -0.65 21.26
CA TYR A 91 -7.26 -1.76 20.93
C TYR A 91 -6.13 -1.34 19.97
N THR A 92 -5.84 -0.05 19.87
CA THR A 92 -4.66 0.42 19.12
C THR A 92 -3.37 -0.07 19.78
N TRP A 93 -2.37 -0.39 18.96
CA TRP A 93 -1.02 -0.71 19.40
C TRP A 93 -0.24 0.54 19.88
N ILE A 94 -0.70 1.75 19.53
CA ILE A 94 -0.01 3.00 19.83
C ILE A 94 -0.36 3.50 21.24
N SER A 95 0.58 3.33 22.17
CA SER A 95 0.48 3.87 23.54
C SER A 95 0.28 5.39 23.56
N ASN A 96 -0.57 5.86 24.48
CA ASN A 96 -0.89 7.28 24.70
C ASN A 96 -1.42 8.05 23.47
N SER A 97 -1.93 7.34 22.47
CA SER A 97 -2.50 7.92 21.24
C SER A 97 -3.98 7.56 21.08
N ALA A 98 -4.69 8.36 20.28
CA ALA A 98 -6.06 8.10 19.85
C ALA A 98 -6.12 8.10 18.31
N PRO A 99 -5.50 7.12 17.62
CA PRO A 99 -5.17 7.24 16.20
C PRO A 99 -6.25 6.79 15.23
N LEU A 100 -7.34 6.13 15.68
CA LEU A 100 -8.29 5.40 14.83
C LEU A 100 -9.65 6.10 14.71
N PRO A 101 -10.55 5.74 13.75
CA PRO A 101 -11.80 6.49 13.53
C PRO A 101 -12.91 6.27 14.58
N TRP A 102 -12.75 5.33 15.51
CA TRP A 102 -13.62 5.17 16.69
C TRP A 102 -12.83 5.34 17.99
N ASP A 103 -13.46 5.91 19.01
CA ASP A 103 -12.86 6.08 20.32
C ASP A 103 -12.87 4.78 21.17
N LYS A 104 -12.41 4.89 22.42
CA LYS A 104 -12.34 3.77 23.39
C LYS A 104 -13.72 3.26 23.84
N ASN A 105 -14.77 4.05 23.61
CA ASN A 105 -16.17 3.79 23.95
C ASN A 105 -16.98 3.37 22.72
N LEU A 106 -16.30 3.04 21.60
CA LEU A 106 -16.87 2.65 20.32
C LEU A 106 -17.76 3.72 19.67
N GLN A 107 -17.59 5.00 20.05
CA GLN A 107 -18.24 6.12 19.38
C GLN A 107 -17.41 6.57 18.17
N LYS A 108 -18.09 7.02 17.12
CA LYS A 108 -17.45 7.50 15.89
C LYS A 108 -16.80 8.86 16.14
N LYS A 109 -15.53 9.01 15.76
CA LYS A 109 -14.81 10.29 15.76
C LYS A 109 -14.99 11.01 14.41
N ALA A 110 -14.61 12.29 14.35
CA ALA A 110 -14.69 13.10 13.13
C ALA A 110 -14.04 12.42 11.89
N ALA A 111 -12.95 11.68 12.10
CA ALA A 111 -12.28 10.91 11.06
C ALA A 111 -13.20 9.92 10.33
N TYR A 112 -14.16 9.27 11.02
CA TYR A 112 -15.10 8.33 10.39
C TYR A 112 -15.90 9.01 9.26
N THR A 113 -16.50 10.16 9.56
CA THR A 113 -17.32 10.90 8.60
C THR A 113 -16.46 11.48 7.47
N SER A 114 -15.25 11.96 7.78
CA SER A 114 -14.30 12.44 6.76
C SER A 114 -13.86 11.35 5.78
N ILE A 115 -13.63 10.11 6.24
CA ILE A 115 -13.33 8.96 5.37
C ILE A 115 -14.49 8.71 4.40
N LEU A 116 -15.73 8.65 4.90
CA LEU A 116 -16.92 8.43 4.08
C LEU A 116 -17.12 9.55 3.04
N ASN A 117 -16.99 10.80 3.45
CA ASN A 117 -17.14 11.97 2.57
C ASN A 117 -16.08 11.95 1.44
N ALA A 118 -14.81 11.69 1.77
CA ALA A 118 -13.73 11.60 0.79
C ALA A 118 -13.92 10.41 -0.18
N TRP A 119 -14.41 9.26 0.31
CA TRP A 119 -14.72 8.10 -0.54
C TRP A 119 -15.87 8.36 -1.51
N GLY A 120 -16.89 9.12 -1.09
CA GLY A 120 -17.97 9.60 -1.96
C GLY A 120 -19.38 9.55 -1.36
N SER A 121 -19.53 9.30 -0.06
CA SER A 121 -20.82 9.26 0.63
C SER A 121 -21.32 10.67 0.97
N SER A 122 -21.62 11.48 -0.04
CA SER A 122 -22.17 12.82 0.13
C SER A 122 -23.65 12.79 0.54
N SER A 123 -23.94 12.65 1.84
CA SER A 123 -25.21 13.13 2.40
C SER A 123 -25.19 14.67 2.39
N GLY A 124 -26.13 15.28 1.66
CA GLY A 124 -25.98 16.62 1.11
C GLY A 124 -25.97 17.81 2.08
N GLY A 125 -25.34 18.90 1.62
CA GLY A 125 -25.22 20.18 2.32
C GLY A 125 -24.21 21.07 1.60
N GLY A 126 -24.58 21.62 0.43
CA GLY A 126 -23.64 22.28 -0.47
C GLY A 126 -23.35 23.75 -0.16
N SER A 127 -22.23 24.25 -0.69
CA SER A 127 -22.11 25.64 -1.11
C SER A 127 -21.27 25.72 -2.40
N SER A 128 -21.62 26.64 -3.28
CA SER A 128 -21.32 26.60 -4.71
C SER A 128 -20.07 27.40 -5.13
N VAL A 129 -19.31 26.87 -6.10
CA VAL A 129 -18.43 27.66 -7.00
C VAL A 129 -18.48 27.11 -8.43
N THR A 130 -18.62 28.00 -9.41
CA THR A 130 -18.69 27.78 -10.88
C THR A 130 -17.32 28.07 -11.54
N THR A 131 -16.92 27.58 -12.72
CA THR A 131 -17.64 26.97 -13.87
C THR A 131 -16.78 25.90 -14.56
N ALA A 132 -17.36 25.08 -15.46
CA ALA A 132 -16.63 24.21 -16.37
C ALA A 132 -15.76 24.98 -17.40
N PRO A 133 -14.87 24.29 -18.12
CA PRO A 133 -15.24 23.94 -19.49
C PRO A 133 -15.13 22.44 -19.82
N THR A 134 -15.90 22.04 -20.82
CA THR A 134 -16.01 20.66 -21.33
C THR A 134 -14.89 20.35 -22.34
N THR A 135 -14.25 19.19 -22.20
CA THR A 135 -13.46 18.58 -23.29
C THR A 135 -13.90 17.13 -23.46
N THR A 136 -14.53 16.84 -24.60
CA THR A 136 -14.99 15.49 -24.96
C THR A 136 -13.81 14.63 -25.41
N THR A 137 -13.57 13.50 -24.74
CA THR A 137 -12.61 12.48 -25.18
C THR A 137 -13.33 11.15 -25.37
N THR A 138 -13.27 10.63 -26.59
CA THR A 138 -13.92 9.38 -26.99
C THR A 138 -13.18 8.16 -26.43
N LEU A 139 -13.89 7.27 -25.75
CA LEU A 139 -13.33 6.00 -25.29
C LEU A 139 -13.21 4.99 -26.45
N ILE A 140 -12.04 4.39 -26.60
CA ILE A 140 -11.79 3.26 -27.51
C ILE A 140 -11.76 1.95 -26.73
N THR A 141 -12.67 1.04 -27.06
CA THR A 141 -12.78 -0.28 -26.42
C THR A 141 -11.75 -1.24 -26.99
N THR A 142 -10.81 -1.71 -26.18
CA THR A 142 -9.85 -2.76 -26.56
C THR A 142 -10.20 -4.09 -25.90
N THR A 143 -10.27 -5.15 -26.70
CA THR A 143 -10.60 -6.51 -26.23
C THR A 143 -9.33 -7.28 -25.84
N LYS A 144 -9.37 -7.95 -24.68
CA LYS A 144 -8.28 -8.75 -24.13
C LYS A 144 -8.22 -10.14 -24.80
N PRO A 145 -7.08 -10.59 -25.35
CA PRO A 145 -6.89 -11.98 -25.76
C PRO A 145 -6.82 -12.95 -24.56
N ALA A 146 -7.32 -14.17 -24.74
CA ALA A 146 -7.25 -15.23 -23.73
C ALA A 146 -5.82 -15.80 -23.58
N THR A 147 -5.46 -16.19 -22.36
CA THR A 147 -4.15 -16.79 -22.04
C THR A 147 -4.31 -18.30 -21.83
N THR A 148 -3.57 -19.09 -22.59
CA THR A 148 -3.52 -20.56 -22.47
C THR A 148 -2.61 -21.01 -21.33
N THR A 149 -2.97 -22.13 -20.70
CA THR A 149 -2.16 -22.84 -19.70
C THR A 149 -1.12 -23.73 -20.36
N THR A 150 0.13 -23.71 -19.86
CA THR A 150 1.17 -24.70 -20.16
C THR A 150 1.92 -25.13 -18.91
N THR A 151 2.38 -26.37 -18.92
CA THR A 151 2.84 -27.16 -17.76
C THR A 151 4.31 -26.91 -17.41
N ALA A 152 4.70 -27.26 -16.18
CA ALA A 152 6.03 -27.05 -15.62
C ALA A 152 7.18 -27.74 -16.38
N ALA A 153 8.36 -27.12 -16.34
CA ALA A 153 9.66 -27.71 -16.64
C ALA A 153 10.70 -27.23 -15.61
N ALA A 154 11.62 -28.10 -15.20
CA ALA A 154 12.67 -27.76 -14.23
C ALA A 154 13.81 -26.96 -14.91
N PRO A 155 14.37 -25.92 -14.26
CA PRO A 155 15.52 -25.19 -14.77
C PRO A 155 16.87 -25.88 -14.40
N PRO A 156 17.97 -25.54 -15.09
CA PRO A 156 19.15 -26.40 -15.16
C PRO A 156 20.25 -26.05 -14.15
N GLY A 157 21.14 -27.01 -13.88
CA GLY A 157 22.40 -26.75 -13.20
C GLY A 157 23.27 -25.76 -14.01
N GLY A 158 23.58 -24.61 -13.43
CA GLY A 158 24.37 -23.55 -14.09
C GLY A 158 24.01 -22.13 -13.65
N CYS A 159 22.87 -21.91 -13.00
CA CYS A 159 22.50 -20.58 -12.50
C CYS A 159 23.07 -20.30 -11.09
N VAL A 160 23.31 -19.03 -10.81
CA VAL A 160 24.00 -18.53 -9.62
C VAL A 160 23.13 -17.47 -8.95
N ALA A 161 22.85 -17.62 -7.66
CA ALA A 161 22.17 -16.64 -6.84
C ALA A 161 23.15 -15.54 -6.41
N ALA A 162 22.74 -14.28 -6.58
CA ALA A 162 23.54 -13.13 -6.16
C ALA A 162 23.69 -13.05 -4.63
N HIS A 163 24.59 -12.19 -4.15
CA HIS A 163 24.69 -11.84 -2.74
C HIS A 163 23.31 -11.37 -2.23
N TRP A 164 22.89 -11.89 -1.07
CA TRP A 164 21.55 -11.72 -0.50
C TRP A 164 20.40 -12.41 -1.26
N GLY A 165 20.69 -13.19 -2.31
CA GLY A 165 19.71 -14.02 -3.02
C GLY A 165 19.39 -15.33 -2.29
N GLN A 166 18.18 -15.87 -2.51
CA GLN A 166 17.81 -17.19 -1.98
C GLN A 166 18.55 -18.30 -2.74
N CYS A 167 19.13 -19.24 -1.99
CA CYS A 167 19.93 -20.36 -2.50
C CYS A 167 19.43 -21.73 -2.03
N GLY A 168 18.37 -21.79 -1.23
CA GLY A 168 17.83 -23.03 -0.69
C GLY A 168 16.57 -22.86 0.12
N GLY A 169 16.00 -23.99 0.53
CA GLY A 169 14.74 -24.10 1.26
C GLY A 169 13.86 -25.24 0.75
N GLN A 170 12.99 -25.78 1.59
CA GLN A 170 11.97 -26.75 1.18
C GLN A 170 11.08 -26.14 0.09
N GLY A 171 11.00 -26.82 -1.06
CA GLY A 171 10.26 -26.35 -2.24
C GLY A 171 10.99 -25.31 -3.10
N TRP A 172 12.23 -24.92 -2.77
CA TRP A 172 13.02 -24.02 -3.61
C TRP A 172 13.45 -24.71 -4.91
N THR A 173 13.14 -24.10 -6.05
CA THR A 173 13.48 -24.57 -7.40
C THR A 173 14.38 -23.61 -8.19
N GLY A 174 14.89 -22.56 -7.51
CA GLY A 174 15.84 -21.62 -8.09
C GLY A 174 17.29 -22.07 -7.94
N CYS A 175 18.22 -21.13 -8.10
CA CYS A 175 19.66 -21.41 -8.05
C CYS A 175 20.08 -21.89 -6.65
N ALA A 176 20.97 -22.87 -6.59
CA ALA A 176 21.56 -23.39 -5.35
C ALA A 176 22.99 -22.90 -5.10
N SER A 177 23.70 -22.54 -6.17
CA SER A 177 25.05 -21.96 -6.10
C SER A 177 24.99 -20.46 -5.84
N CYS A 178 25.90 -19.93 -5.03
CA CYS A 178 26.02 -18.51 -4.72
C CYS A 178 27.11 -17.81 -5.55
N GLU A 179 27.03 -16.49 -5.70
CA GLU A 179 28.05 -15.71 -6.40
C GLU A 179 29.43 -15.82 -5.74
N ALA A 180 30.49 -15.71 -6.55
CA ALA A 180 31.85 -15.91 -6.10
C ALA A 180 32.21 -14.94 -4.96
N GLY A 181 32.52 -15.51 -3.79
CA GLY A 181 32.77 -14.77 -2.55
C GLY A 181 31.68 -14.91 -1.48
N THR A 182 30.53 -15.51 -1.81
CA THR A 182 29.42 -15.78 -0.88
C THR A 182 29.09 -17.27 -0.79
N THR A 183 28.40 -17.67 0.29
CA THR A 183 28.07 -19.05 0.65
C THR A 183 26.60 -19.20 0.97
N CYS A 184 26.01 -20.36 0.66
CA CYS A 184 24.60 -20.60 0.95
C CYS A 184 24.37 -20.90 2.44
N GLN A 185 23.94 -19.90 3.20
CA GLN A 185 23.68 -19.99 4.64
C GLN A 185 22.20 -20.32 4.89
N LYS A 186 21.93 -21.41 5.62
CA LYS A 186 20.55 -21.79 6.00
C LYS A 186 20.04 -20.87 7.11
N SER A 187 18.89 -20.22 6.88
CA SER A 187 18.19 -19.45 7.91
C SER A 187 17.10 -20.28 8.60
N ASN A 188 16.29 -20.99 7.82
CA ASN A 188 15.27 -21.93 8.31
C ASN A 188 15.01 -23.03 7.27
N ASP A 189 14.05 -23.92 7.53
CA ASP A 189 13.75 -25.05 6.64
C ASP A 189 13.23 -24.63 5.25
N TYR A 190 12.61 -23.46 5.12
CA TYR A 190 12.06 -22.93 3.87
C TYR A 190 12.94 -21.86 3.21
N TYR A 191 14.03 -21.43 3.85
CA TYR A 191 14.83 -20.31 3.38
C TYR A 191 16.33 -20.42 3.74
N SER A 192 17.18 -20.33 2.71
CA SER A 192 18.64 -20.17 2.80
C SER A 192 19.08 -19.04 1.88
N GLN A 193 20.08 -18.26 2.27
CA GLN A 193 20.51 -17.04 1.57
C GLN A 193 22.03 -17.04 1.30
N CYS A 194 22.46 -16.45 0.19
CA CYS A 194 23.87 -16.23 -0.12
C CYS A 194 24.46 -15.10 0.72
N LEU A 195 25.42 -15.42 1.60
CA LEU A 195 26.16 -14.52 2.50
C LEU A 195 27.68 -14.78 2.41
#